data_AF-A0A9W9ZY41-F1
#
_entry.id   AF-A0A9W9ZY41-F1
#
_cell.length_a   1.000
_cell.length_b   1.000
_cell.length_c   1.000
_cell.angle_alpha   90.00
_cell.angle_beta   90.00
_cell.angle_gamma   90.00
#
_symmetry.space_group_name_H-M   'P 1'
#
loop_
_entity.id
_entity.type
_entity.pdbx_description
1 polymer ?
#
loop_
_entity_poly.entity_id
_entity_poly.type
_entity_poly.pdbx_seq_one_letter_code
_entity_poly.pdbx_strand_id
1 'polypeptide(L)'
;MKINTGPHPSDDFPPLLWVRIRADLASYLVDRGADGTQVTCWYHRQFAQAAQDRYLSDSFEKKRLHSSIADYFLGRNFVEEGTNETTLIHGKHVRLASISGQPLLLSKGRYNLRKLHELPLQLICSQRWEELKKEVLCNFHWLSTKIEVRSLR
;
A
#
# COMPACT_ATOMS: atom_id res chain seq x y z
N MET A 1 23.39 -25.32 -29.49
CA MET A 1 23.92 -25.09 -28.12
C MET A 1 22.79 -24.55 -27.26
N LYS A 2 22.29 -25.36 -26.32
CA LYS A 2 21.30 -24.92 -25.34
C LYS A 2 22.05 -24.25 -24.19
N ILE A 3 21.87 -22.95 -24.01
CA ILE A 3 22.32 -22.25 -22.80
C ILE A 3 21.35 -22.57 -21.68
N ASN A 4 21.83 -23.39 -20.75
CA ASN A 4 21.11 -23.78 -19.55
C ASN A 4 21.19 -22.60 -18.56
N THR A 5 20.17 -21.74 -18.54
CA THR A 5 20.04 -20.70 -17.51
C THR A 5 19.48 -21.35 -16.26
N GLY A 6 20.37 -21.64 -15.30
CA GLY A 6 19.99 -22.12 -13.96
C GLY A 6 19.09 -21.12 -13.22
N PRO A 7 18.45 -21.55 -12.12
CA PRO A 7 17.52 -20.71 -11.39
C PRO A 7 18.23 -19.45 -10.88
N HIS A 8 17.72 -18.29 -11.26
CA HIS A 8 18.16 -17.00 -10.72
C HIS A 8 18.04 -17.02 -9.20
N PRO A 9 19.05 -16.56 -8.44
CA PRO A 9 18.95 -16.50 -6.99
C PRO A 9 17.81 -15.55 -6.64
N SER A 10 16.82 -16.06 -5.92
CA SER A 10 15.74 -15.28 -5.36
C SER A 10 16.35 -14.21 -4.46
N ASP A 11 16.03 -12.94 -4.70
CA ASP A 11 16.24 -11.81 -3.78
C ASP A 11 15.33 -11.93 -2.53
N ASP A 12 15.15 -13.15 -2.02
CA ASP A 12 14.27 -13.44 -0.90
C ASP A 12 15.06 -13.31 0.39
N PHE A 13 14.58 -12.42 1.26
CA PHE A 13 15.11 -12.24 2.58
C PHE A 13 15.13 -13.58 3.33
N PRO A 14 16.28 -14.07 3.85
CA PRO A 14 16.38 -15.41 4.42
C PRO A 14 15.30 -15.64 5.48
N PRO A 15 14.45 -16.68 5.36
CA PRO A 15 13.30 -16.85 6.25
C PRO A 15 13.68 -16.91 7.73
N LEU A 16 14.80 -17.56 8.05
CA LEU A 16 15.32 -17.63 9.43
C LEU A 16 15.76 -16.26 9.96
N LEU A 17 16.32 -15.40 9.11
CA LEU A 17 16.70 -14.04 9.49
C LEU A 17 15.44 -13.21 9.79
N TRP A 18 14.37 -13.39 9.01
CA TRP A 18 13.11 -12.69 9.25
C TRP A 18 12.48 -13.10 10.56
N VAL A 19 12.43 -14.41 10.85
CA VAL A 19 11.90 -14.92 12.11
C VAL A 19 12.67 -14.34 13.29
N ARG A 20 14.00 -14.28 13.21
CA ARG A 20 14.84 -13.70 14.26
C ARG A 20 14.56 -12.22 14.45
N ILE A 21 14.55 -11.43 13.38
CA ILE A 21 14.25 -9.99 13.46
C ILE A 21 12.85 -9.75 14.02
N ARG A 22 11.86 -10.54 13.58
CA ARG A 22 10.49 -10.43 14.09
C ARG A 22 10.42 -10.76 15.59
N ALA A 23 11.16 -11.76 16.05
CA ALA A 23 11.24 -12.10 17.47
C ALA A 23 11.90 -10.98 18.29
N ASP A 24 13.00 -10.41 17.79
CA ASP A 24 13.71 -9.30 18.43
C ASP A 24 12.83 -8.04 18.50
N LEU A 25 11.95 -7.84 17.53
CA LEU A 25 11.01 -6.71 17.46
C LEU A 25 9.66 -6.98 18.15
N ALA A 26 9.41 -8.20 18.63
CA ALA A 26 8.09 -8.62 19.08
C ALA A 26 7.52 -7.74 20.21
N SER A 27 8.37 -7.28 21.14
CA SER A 27 7.97 -6.39 22.24
C SER A 27 7.57 -4.98 21.78
N TYR A 28 7.94 -4.58 20.56
CA TYR A 28 7.62 -3.28 19.98
C TYR A 28 6.45 -3.35 18.98
N LEU A 29 5.91 -4.54 18.73
CA LEU A 29 4.80 -4.77 17.82
C LEU A 29 3.56 -5.13 18.62
N VAL A 30 2.42 -4.58 18.22
CA VAL A 30 1.11 -4.89 18.81
C VAL A 30 0.09 -5.14 17.72
N ASP A 31 -0.81 -6.08 17.98
CA ASP A 31 -1.94 -6.33 17.10
C ASP A 31 -3.11 -5.42 17.49
N ARG A 32 -3.67 -4.73 16.49
CA ARG A 32 -4.82 -3.85 16.64
C ARG A 32 -5.89 -4.21 15.62
N GLY A 33 -7.16 -4.05 16.01
CA GLY A 33 -8.26 -4.12 15.06
C GLY A 33 -8.30 -2.86 14.19
N ALA A 34 -8.22 -3.02 12.88
CA ALA A 34 -8.42 -1.96 11.91
C ALA A 34 -9.28 -2.48 10.75
N ASP A 35 -10.34 -1.75 10.40
CA ASP A 35 -11.12 -2.03 9.21
C ASP A 35 -11.68 -3.48 9.13
N GLY A 36 -12.07 -4.05 10.28
CA GLY A 36 -12.60 -5.41 10.38
C GLY A 36 -11.55 -6.51 10.26
N THR A 37 -10.25 -6.18 10.29
CA THR A 37 -9.12 -7.12 10.24
C THR A 37 -8.13 -6.81 11.37
N GLN A 38 -7.38 -7.80 11.84
CA GLN A 38 -6.26 -7.56 12.74
C GLN A 38 -5.01 -7.14 11.97
N VAL A 39 -4.37 -6.05 12.39
CA VAL A 39 -3.14 -5.53 11.81
C VAL A 39 -2.08 -5.42 12.90
N THR A 40 -0.85 -5.79 12.56
CA THR A 40 0.31 -5.57 13.44
C THR A 40 0.85 -4.16 13.20
N CYS A 41 1.02 -3.36 14.25
CA CYS A 41 1.58 -2.02 14.18
C CYS A 41 2.64 -1.77 15.27
N TRP A 42 3.45 -0.73 15.09
CA TRP A 42 4.39 -0.29 16.11
C TRP A 42 3.68 0.18 17.38
N TYR A 43 4.13 -0.29 18.53
CA TYR A 43 3.59 0.10 19.83
C TYR A 43 3.86 1.58 20.14
N HIS A 44 5.11 2.01 19.96
CA HIS A 44 5.54 3.34 20.35
C HIS A 44 5.53 4.33 19.18
N ARG A 45 4.96 5.53 19.41
CA ARG A 45 4.90 6.60 18.39
C ARG A 45 6.26 7.07 17.88
N GLN A 46 7.33 6.89 18.67
CA GLN A 46 8.69 7.28 18.27
C GLN A 46 9.14 6.59 16.99
N PHE A 47 8.71 5.35 16.72
CA PHE A 47 9.06 4.67 15.47
C PHE A 47 8.46 5.40 14.26
N ALA A 48 7.19 5.80 14.36
CA ALA A 48 6.54 6.58 13.30
C ALA A 48 7.19 7.95 13.13
N GLN A 49 7.54 8.62 14.23
CA GLN A 49 8.20 9.92 14.20
C GLN A 49 9.60 9.84 13.59
N ALA A 50 10.43 8.90 14.07
CA ALA A 50 11.77 8.68 13.51
C ALA A 50 11.72 8.29 12.03
N ALA A 51 10.71 7.51 11.61
CA ALA A 51 10.51 7.20 10.20
C ALA A 51 10.09 8.44 9.39
N GLN A 52 9.22 9.30 9.93
CA GLN A 52 8.86 10.57 9.30
C GLN A 52 10.08 11.49 9.15
N ASP A 53 10.87 11.66 10.21
CA ASP A 53 12.07 12.49 10.18
C ASP A 53 13.11 11.92 9.21
N ARG A 54 13.26 10.59 9.14
CA ARG A 54 14.25 9.96 8.26
C ARG A 54 13.84 9.95 6.78
N TYR A 55 12.58 9.66 6.48
CA TYR A 55 12.12 9.36 5.12
C TYR A 55 11.19 10.42 4.52
N LEU A 56 10.60 11.28 5.35
CA LEU A 56 9.60 12.28 4.94
C LEU A 56 10.02 13.72 5.28
N SER A 57 11.31 13.94 5.57
CA SER A 57 11.87 15.28 5.80
C SER A 57 11.79 16.17 4.56
N ASP A 58 12.03 15.60 3.38
CA ASP A 58 11.88 16.34 2.13
C ASP A 58 10.42 16.38 1.67
N SER A 59 9.94 17.59 1.40
CA SER A 59 8.58 17.85 0.96
C SER A 59 8.27 17.20 -0.39
N PHE A 60 9.26 17.12 -1.30
CA PHE A 60 9.10 16.50 -2.60
C PHE A 60 8.99 14.98 -2.47
N GLU A 61 9.91 14.33 -1.75
CA GLU A 61 9.84 12.89 -1.46
C GLU A 61 8.53 12.51 -0.74
N LYS A 62 8.09 13.32 0.23
CA LYS A 62 6.81 13.11 0.91
C LYS A 62 5.63 13.16 -0.06
N LYS A 63 5.57 14.18 -0.92
CA LYS A 63 4.53 14.31 -1.95
C LYS A 63 4.56 13.12 -2.92
N ARG A 64 5.76 12.69 -3.34
CA ARG A 64 5.96 11.51 -4.20
C ARG A 64 5.43 10.25 -3.55
N LEU A 65 5.75 10.00 -2.27
CA LEU A 65 5.26 8.82 -1.56
C LEU A 65 3.74 8.81 -1.45
N HIS A 66 3.12 9.93 -1.06
CA HIS A 66 1.65 10.04 -1.04
C HIS A 66 1.03 9.78 -2.42
N SER A 67 1.67 10.26 -3.49
CA SER A 67 1.26 9.97 -4.87
C SER A 67 1.34 8.46 -5.17
N SER A 68 2.44 7.80 -4.83
CA SER A 68 2.60 6.36 -5.05
C SER A 68 1.57 5.52 -4.28
N ILE A 69 1.21 5.92 -3.06
CA ILE A 69 0.15 5.25 -2.29
C ILE A 69 -1.22 5.50 -2.93
N ALA A 70 -1.48 6.71 -3.42
CA ALA A 70 -2.71 6.98 -4.18
C ALA A 70 -2.80 6.12 -5.44
N ASP A 71 -1.69 5.96 -6.18
CA ASP A 71 -1.62 5.10 -7.38
C ASP A 71 -1.89 3.63 -7.07
N TYR A 72 -1.43 3.15 -5.92
CA TYR A 72 -1.77 1.81 -5.40
C TYR A 72 -3.29 1.66 -5.21
N PHE A 73 -3.94 2.59 -4.51
CA PHE A 73 -5.39 2.52 -4.28
C PHE A 73 -6.23 2.77 -5.53
N LEU A 74 -5.72 3.53 -6.50
CA LEU A 74 -6.37 3.72 -7.80
C LEU A 74 -6.17 2.52 -8.73
N GLY A 75 -5.31 1.56 -8.38
CA GLY A 75 -5.04 0.39 -9.20
C GLY A 75 -4.15 0.68 -10.41
N ARG A 76 -3.36 1.76 -10.40
CA ARG A 76 -2.45 2.10 -11.50
C ARG A 76 -1.17 1.26 -11.50
N ASN A 77 -0.83 0.69 -10.34
CA ASN A 77 0.26 -0.27 -10.18
C ASN A 77 -0.24 -1.72 -10.33
N PHE A 78 -1.46 -1.91 -10.85
CA PHE A 78 -2.01 -3.24 -11.11
C PHE A 78 -1.24 -3.88 -12.27
N VAL A 79 -0.62 -5.01 -11.98
CA VAL A 79 0.06 -5.85 -12.97
C VAL A 79 -0.65 -7.20 -12.94
N GLU A 80 -1.30 -7.54 -14.06
CA GLU A 80 -1.98 -8.84 -14.20
C GLU A 80 -0.99 -9.99 -13.97
N GLU A 81 -1.49 -11.05 -13.34
CA GLU A 81 -0.69 -12.22 -13.01
C GLU A 81 -0.21 -12.89 -14.31
N GLY A 82 1.03 -12.62 -14.72
CA GLY A 82 1.63 -13.17 -15.95
C GLY A 82 2.38 -12.15 -16.82
N THR A 83 2.28 -10.84 -16.57
CA THR A 83 3.07 -9.84 -17.29
C THR A 83 4.42 -9.59 -16.62
N ASN A 84 5.51 -9.64 -17.40
CA ASN A 84 6.89 -9.40 -16.92
C ASN A 84 7.19 -7.90 -16.79
N GLU A 85 6.27 -7.14 -16.20
CA GLU A 85 6.45 -5.70 -16.01
C GLU A 85 7.48 -5.45 -14.91
N THR A 86 8.52 -4.71 -15.27
CA THR A 86 9.63 -4.34 -14.39
C THR A 86 9.61 -2.83 -14.21
N THR A 87 9.65 -2.40 -12.95
CA THR A 87 9.83 -0.98 -12.62
C THR A 87 11.27 -0.74 -12.20
N LEU A 88 11.81 0.41 -12.62
CA LEU A 88 13.13 0.87 -12.21
C LEU A 88 13.05 1.46 -10.80
N ILE A 89 13.53 0.71 -9.81
CA ILE A 89 13.71 1.21 -8.45
C ILE A 89 15.21 1.37 -8.22
N HIS A 90 15.68 2.62 -8.01
CA HIS A 90 17.11 2.93 -7.79
C HIS A 90 18.05 2.34 -8.86
N GLY A 91 17.65 2.41 -10.13
CA GLY A 91 18.45 1.89 -11.26
C GLY A 91 18.45 0.36 -11.40
N LYS A 92 17.71 -0.37 -10.56
CA LYS A 92 17.50 -1.82 -10.70
C LYS A 92 16.10 -2.10 -11.24
N HIS A 93 16.02 -3.01 -12.21
CA HIS A 93 14.74 -3.55 -12.68
C HIS A 93 14.19 -4.51 -11.62
N VAL A 94 13.16 -4.06 -10.89
CA VAL A 94 12.45 -4.91 -9.93
C VAL A 94 11.18 -5.39 -10.61
N ARG A 95 10.98 -6.72 -10.65
CA ARG A 95 9.70 -7.28 -11.09
C ARG A 95 8.63 -6.79 -10.13
N LEU A 96 7.61 -6.12 -10.64
CA LEU A 96 6.49 -5.77 -9.77
C LEU A 96 5.83 -7.09 -9.37
N ALA A 97 5.73 -7.35 -8.06
CA ALA A 97 4.83 -8.39 -7.58
C ALA A 97 3.43 -8.07 -8.16
N SER A 98 2.65 -9.09 -8.55
CA SER A 98 1.29 -8.85 -9.02
C SER A 98 0.51 -8.17 -7.89
N ILE A 99 0.34 -6.86 -8.00
CA ILE A 99 -0.44 -6.08 -7.04
C ILE A 99 -1.88 -6.21 -7.50
N SER A 100 -2.69 -6.97 -6.76
CA SER A 100 -4.13 -7.05 -7.02
C SER A 100 -4.76 -5.65 -7.04
N GLY A 101 -5.66 -5.40 -7.98
CA GLY A 101 -6.42 -4.15 -8.04
C GLY A 101 -7.10 -3.87 -6.71
N GLN A 102 -7.30 -2.60 -6.39
CA GLN A 102 -7.91 -2.17 -5.13
C GLN A 102 -9.35 -1.70 -5.36
N PRO A 103 -10.34 -2.60 -5.56
CA PRO A 103 -11.72 -2.18 -5.76
C PRO A 103 -12.32 -1.60 -4.48
N LEU A 104 -13.41 -0.84 -4.62
CA LEU A 104 -14.19 -0.34 -3.49
C LEU A 104 -14.93 -1.47 -2.75
N LEU A 105 -15.38 -2.48 -3.50
CA LEU A 105 -16.02 -3.68 -2.98
C LEU A 105 -15.09 -4.87 -3.20
N LEU A 106 -14.62 -5.49 -2.11
CA LEU A 106 -13.70 -6.64 -2.16
C LEU A 106 -14.46 -7.95 -2.41
N SER A 107 -15.63 -8.08 -1.81
CA SER A 107 -16.55 -9.21 -1.98
C SER A 107 -17.96 -8.77 -1.61
N LYS A 108 -18.98 -9.60 -1.86
CA LYS A 108 -20.37 -9.29 -1.46
C LYS A 108 -20.42 -8.89 0.02
N GLY A 109 -20.87 -7.66 0.29
CA GLY A 109 -20.98 -7.09 1.64
C GLY A 109 -19.66 -6.71 2.33
N ARG A 110 -18.50 -6.85 1.67
CA ARG A 110 -17.19 -6.48 2.24
C ARG A 110 -16.54 -5.36 1.45
N TYR A 111 -16.54 -4.17 2.04
CA TYR A 111 -15.98 -2.96 1.45
C TYR A 111 -14.49 -2.80 1.79
N ASN A 112 -13.74 -2.15 0.90
CA ASN A 112 -12.36 -1.76 1.14
C ASN A 112 -12.31 -0.48 2.00
N LEU A 113 -12.46 -0.66 3.31
CA LEU A 113 -12.49 0.46 4.27
C LEU A 113 -11.17 1.25 4.27
N ARG A 114 -10.04 0.56 4.09
CA ARG A 114 -8.73 1.20 4.00
C ARG A 114 -8.68 2.14 2.81
N LYS A 115 -9.10 1.70 1.62
CA LYS A 115 -9.20 2.58 0.43
C LYS A 115 -10.12 3.77 0.72
N LEU A 116 -11.28 3.55 1.32
CA LEU A 116 -12.25 4.61 1.64
C LEU A 116 -11.73 5.68 2.61
N HIS A 117 -10.86 5.29 3.56
CA HIS A 117 -10.25 6.19 4.53
C HIS A 117 -8.97 6.85 4.00
N GLU A 118 -8.08 6.08 3.37
CA GLU A 118 -6.74 6.52 2.99
C GLU A 118 -6.74 7.30 1.67
N LEU A 119 -7.41 6.83 0.61
CA LEU A 119 -7.29 7.43 -0.72
C LEU A 119 -7.54 8.96 -0.74
N PRO A 120 -8.58 9.49 -0.07
CA PRO A 120 -8.80 10.94 -0.03
C PRO A 120 -7.61 11.68 0.60
N LEU A 121 -7.07 11.17 1.71
CA LEU A 121 -5.91 11.75 2.39
C LEU A 121 -4.69 11.75 1.48
N GLN A 122 -4.41 10.61 0.83
CA GLN A 122 -3.25 10.48 -0.06
C GLN A 122 -3.34 11.42 -1.26
N LEU A 123 -4.53 11.61 -1.84
CA LEU A 123 -4.76 12.57 -2.94
C LEU A 123 -4.60 14.03 -2.50
N ILE A 124 -5.03 14.38 -1.29
CA ILE A 124 -4.85 15.72 -0.72
C ILE A 124 -3.36 15.99 -0.46
N CYS A 125 -2.66 15.07 0.21
CA CYS A 125 -1.24 15.23 0.53
C CYS A 125 -0.34 15.22 -0.70
N SER A 126 -0.76 14.52 -1.78
CA SER A 126 -0.07 14.56 -3.07
C SER A 126 -0.51 15.72 -3.97
N GLN A 127 -1.46 16.56 -3.53
CA GLN A 127 -2.03 17.70 -4.27
C GLN A 127 -2.64 17.31 -5.64
N ARG A 128 -3.18 16.09 -5.75
CA ARG A 128 -3.83 15.56 -6.96
C ARG A 128 -5.31 15.91 -6.97
N TRP A 129 -5.60 17.20 -7.11
CA TRP A 129 -6.96 17.74 -6.94
C TRP A 129 -7.95 17.25 -7.99
N GLU A 130 -7.54 17.09 -9.24
CA GLU A 130 -8.45 16.66 -10.32
C GLU A 130 -8.93 15.23 -10.10
N GLU A 131 -8.05 14.35 -9.65
CA GLU A 131 -8.41 12.98 -9.30
C GLU A 131 -9.21 12.90 -8.00
N LEU A 132 -8.89 13.75 -7.01
CA LEU A 132 -9.70 13.86 -5.80
C LEU A 132 -11.15 14.23 -6.13
N LYS A 133 -11.36 15.19 -7.04
CA LYS A 133 -12.71 15.55 -7.50
C LYS A 133 -13.35 14.37 -8.23
N LYS A 134 -12.67 13.81 -9.24
CA LYS A 134 -13.23 12.79 -10.13
C LYS A 134 -13.52 11.45 -9.44
N GLU A 135 -12.61 10.98 -8.60
CA GLU A 135 -12.63 9.61 -8.05
C GLU A 135 -13.28 9.56 -6.65
N VAL A 136 -13.32 10.67 -5.92
CA VAL A 136 -13.75 10.72 -4.52
C VAL A 136 -14.90 11.71 -4.29
N LEU A 137 -14.67 13.02 -4.46
CA LEU A 137 -15.60 14.06 -3.99
C LEU A 137 -16.84 14.21 -4.88
N CYS A 138 -16.67 14.10 -6.20
CA CYS A 138 -17.74 14.22 -7.18
C CYS A 138 -18.11 12.86 -7.80
N ASN A 139 -17.74 11.77 -7.13
CA ASN A 139 -18.05 10.42 -7.56
C ASN A 139 -19.24 9.88 -6.76
N PHE A 140 -20.41 9.78 -7.40
CA PHE A 140 -21.62 9.31 -6.73
C PHE A 140 -21.47 7.90 -6.17
N HIS A 141 -20.83 6.99 -6.92
CA HIS A 141 -20.61 5.62 -6.48
C HIS A 141 -19.74 5.58 -5.20
N TRP A 142 -18.68 6.38 -5.15
CA TRP A 142 -17.84 6.53 -3.95
C TRP A 142 -18.64 7.06 -2.76
N LEU A 143 -19.37 8.16 -2.95
CA LEU A 143 -20.15 8.80 -1.88
C LEU A 143 -21.24 7.88 -1.33
N SER A 144 -22.00 7.23 -2.22
CA SER A 144 -23.02 6.26 -1.85
C SER A 144 -22.42 5.10 -1.04
N THR A 145 -21.30 4.55 -1.51
CA THR A 145 -20.58 3.48 -0.81
C THR A 145 -20.11 3.93 0.58
N LYS A 146 -19.59 5.16 0.69
CA LYS A 146 -19.10 5.71 1.96
C LYS A 146 -20.23 5.91 2.97
N ILE A 147 -21.41 6.32 2.52
CA ILE A 147 -22.61 6.45 3.35
C ILE A 147 -23.11 5.07 3.78
N GLU A 148 -23.23 4.12 2.85
CA GLU A 148 -23.69 2.76 3.12
C GLU A 148 -22.81 2.08 4.19
N VAL A 149 -21.48 2.16 4.04
CA VAL A 149 -20.52 1.64 5.01
C VAL A 149 -20.67 2.25 6.41
N ARG A 150 -21.05 3.52 6.52
CA ARG A 150 -21.27 4.21 7.80
C ARG A 150 -22.64 3.89 8.38
N SER A 151 -23.65 3.67 7.53
CA SER A 151 -25.01 3.34 7.92
C SER A 151 -25.16 1.89 8.41
N LEU A 152 -24.26 1.00 8.00
CA LEU A 152 -24.22 -0.41 8.39
C LEU A 152 -23.40 -0.67 9.68
N ARG A 153 -23.10 0.38 10.46
CA ARG A 153 -22.38 0.29 11.75
C ARG A 153 -23.25 0.70 12.92
#